data_AF-A0A3G2T8B7-F1
#
_entry.id   AF-A0A3G2T8B7-F1
#
_cell.length_a   1.000
_cell.length_b   1.000
_cell.length_c   1.000
_cell.angle_alpha   90.00
_cell.angle_beta   90.00
_cell.angle_gamma   90.00
#
_symmetry.space_group_name_H-M   'P 1'
#
loop_
_entity.id
_entity.type
_entity.pdbx_description
1 polymer ?
#
loop_
_entity_poly.entity_id
_entity_poly.type
_entity_poly.pdbx_seq_one_letter_code
_entity_poly.pdbx_strand_id
1 'polypeptide(L)'
;MDDREEIKVILTEKNIPLFLQFTPNNNKCIRTLDPSTLINVIKRFLADLATEVPSIFPLVQGNCTGKNFRPTIALIERLSGTSLLSIQKLLNHAHSTTTEIYTERVHTNSILLNKSKDFQRFLVDNALNGDREHKNKTKNKEFDEPADQWLNCEAKRIWFKDHEVIAEWIAWEQAILEAEDELKFDNLLRWENYWLPRLVKFQSLIAMVLEVDKKHALELAKQIKLPPLS
;
A
#
# COMPACT_ATOMS: atom_id res chain seq x y z
N MET A 1 36.07 28.61 -26.29
CA MET A 1 36.08 29.81 -25.43
C MET A 1 36.93 29.48 -24.23
N ASP A 2 37.83 30.39 -23.83
CA ASP A 2 38.71 30.19 -22.69
C ASP A 2 37.88 30.17 -21.39
N ASP A 3 38.11 29.20 -20.50
CA ASP A 3 37.31 28.97 -19.27
C ASP A 3 37.20 30.25 -18.40
N ARG A 4 38.15 31.18 -18.53
CA ARG A 4 38.17 32.47 -17.83
C ARG A 4 37.16 33.48 -18.37
N GLU A 5 36.79 33.41 -19.64
CA GLU A 5 35.76 34.28 -20.21
C GLU A 5 34.37 33.87 -19.74
N GLU A 6 34.09 32.57 -19.65
CA GLU A 6 32.81 32.02 -19.20
C GLU A 6 32.48 32.44 -17.75
N ILE A 7 33.49 32.47 -16.88
CA ILE A 7 33.37 32.91 -15.48
C ILE A 7 33.09 34.40 -15.37
N LYS A 8 33.76 35.23 -16.19
CA LYS A 8 33.51 36.67 -16.22
C LYS A 8 32.09 36.95 -16.71
N VAL A 9 31.59 36.21 -17.69
CA VAL A 9 30.20 36.32 -18.17
C VAL A 9 29.22 36.00 -17.03
N ILE A 10 29.37 34.87 -16.34
CA ILE A 10 28.46 34.47 -15.25
C ILE A 10 28.48 35.48 -14.08
N LEU A 11 29.65 36.02 -13.73
CA LEU A 11 29.78 36.97 -12.62
C LEU A 11 29.36 38.41 -12.98
N THR A 12 29.26 38.74 -14.27
CA THR A 12 28.81 40.06 -14.76
C THR A 12 27.34 40.06 -15.19
N GLU A 13 26.69 38.90 -15.23
CA GLU A 13 25.25 38.81 -15.44
C GLU A 13 24.49 39.57 -14.33
N LYS A 14 23.51 40.38 -14.74
CA LYS A 14 22.65 41.15 -13.82
C LYS A 14 21.93 40.26 -12.80
N ASN A 15 21.71 38.99 -13.12
CA ASN A 15 21.05 37.98 -12.29
C ASN A 15 21.94 36.75 -12.17
N ILE A 16 22.88 36.79 -11.24
CA ILE A 16 23.75 35.65 -10.94
C ILE A 16 22.90 34.49 -10.38
N PRO A 17 23.04 33.26 -10.89
CA PRO A 17 22.35 32.08 -10.36
C PRO A 17 22.67 31.86 -8.88
N LEU A 18 21.66 31.52 -8.08
CA LEU A 18 21.81 31.31 -6.63
C LEU A 18 22.77 30.17 -6.27
N PHE A 19 22.84 29.14 -7.12
CA PHE A 19 23.72 27.99 -6.93
C PHE A 19 24.71 27.87 -8.09
N LEU A 20 25.99 27.80 -7.74
CA LEU A 20 27.11 27.64 -8.67
C LEU A 20 27.90 26.39 -8.31
N GLN A 21 28.38 25.69 -9.32
CA GLN A 21 29.24 24.53 -9.15
C GLN A 21 30.71 24.94 -9.30
N PHE A 22 31.54 24.51 -8.35
CA PHE A 22 32.98 24.68 -8.38
C PHE A 22 33.66 23.32 -8.49
N THR A 23 34.45 23.11 -9.55
CA THR A 23 35.22 21.87 -9.75
C THR A 23 36.72 22.19 -9.69
N PRO A 24 37.47 21.66 -8.70
CA PRO A 24 38.87 22.06 -8.47
C PRO A 24 39.88 21.51 -9.48
N ASN A 25 39.54 20.44 -10.21
CA ASN A 25 40.53 19.65 -10.96
C ASN A 25 40.72 20.03 -12.45
N ASN A 26 39.95 20.98 -13.02
CA ASN A 26 39.87 21.14 -14.47
C ASN A 26 39.98 22.60 -14.95
N ASN A 27 40.99 23.34 -14.47
CA ASN A 27 40.96 24.81 -14.39
C ASN A 27 39.79 25.27 -13.49
N LYS A 28 39.93 26.44 -12.87
CA LYS A 28 38.93 26.98 -11.94
C LYS A 28 37.64 27.35 -12.69
N CYS A 29 36.84 26.39 -13.17
CA CYS A 29 35.58 26.65 -13.87
C CYS A 29 34.44 26.78 -12.86
N ILE A 30 33.94 28.00 -12.70
CA ILE A 30 32.63 28.24 -12.07
C ILE A 30 31.58 28.03 -13.15
N ARG A 31 30.62 27.13 -12.91
CA ARG A 31 29.54 26.85 -13.86
C ARG A 31 28.18 26.93 -13.16
N THR A 32 27.13 27.11 -13.95
CA THR A 32 25.76 26.90 -13.47
C THR A 32 25.60 25.47 -12.97
N LEU A 33 24.86 25.30 -11.87
CA LEU A 33 24.64 23.98 -11.28
C LEU A 33 23.82 23.11 -12.24
N ASP A 34 24.37 21.95 -12.61
CA ASP A 34 23.61 20.96 -13.36
C ASP A 34 22.45 20.40 -12.50
N PRO A 35 21.18 20.40 -12.98
CA PRO A 35 20.03 19.93 -12.21
C PRO A 35 20.17 18.50 -11.67
N SER A 36 20.94 17.61 -12.32
CA SER A 36 21.17 16.26 -11.83
C SER A 36 22.02 16.23 -10.54
N THR A 37 22.87 17.24 -10.34
CA THR A 37 23.71 17.39 -9.15
C THR A 37 22.85 17.54 -7.89
N LEU A 38 21.77 18.32 -7.96
CA LEU A 38 20.87 18.53 -6.83
C LEU A 38 20.15 17.22 -6.45
N ILE A 39 19.75 16.42 -7.44
CA ILE A 39 19.14 15.11 -7.22
C ILE A 39 20.14 14.18 -6.51
N ASN A 40 21.40 14.17 -6.94
CA ASN A 40 22.45 13.36 -6.33
C ASN A 40 22.76 13.79 -4.89
N VAL A 41 22.75 15.09 -4.59
CA VAL A 41 22.91 15.62 -3.23
C VAL A 41 21.78 15.13 -2.33
N ILE A 42 20.52 15.23 -2.77
CA ILE A 42 19.36 14.75 -2.00
C ILE A 42 19.44 13.23 -1.78
N LYS A 43 19.82 12.45 -2.79
CA LYS A 43 19.97 11.00 -2.66
C LYS A 43 21.02 10.61 -1.62
N ARG A 44 22.17 11.29 -1.62
CA ARG A 44 23.24 11.06 -0.62
C ARG A 44 22.75 11.43 0.77
N PHE A 45 22.14 12.61 0.92
CA PHE A 45 21.57 13.03 2.19
C PHE A 45 20.56 12.03 2.75
N LEU A 46 19.64 11.52 1.91
CA LEU A 46 18.67 10.51 2.33
C LEU A 46 19.32 9.17 2.69
N ALA A 47 20.38 8.78 1.98
CA ALA A 47 21.14 7.57 2.29
C ALA A 47 21.86 7.66 3.63
N ASP A 48 22.50 8.80 3.90
CA ASP A 48 23.16 9.08 5.17
C ASP A 48 22.13 9.10 6.31
N LEU A 49 21.02 9.82 6.13
CA LEU A 49 19.94 9.90 7.11
C LEU A 49 19.28 8.54 7.39
N ALA A 50 19.21 7.66 6.39
CA ALA A 50 18.65 6.32 6.56
C ALA A 50 19.52 5.42 7.45
N THR A 51 20.80 5.74 7.65
CA THR A 51 21.67 5.02 8.62
C THR A 51 21.25 5.29 10.06
N GLU A 52 20.77 6.51 10.35
CA GLU A 52 20.31 6.93 11.67
C GLU A 52 18.81 6.66 11.87
N VAL A 53 18.01 6.81 10.80
CA VAL A 53 16.55 6.69 10.82
C VAL A 53 16.09 5.66 9.79
N PRO A 54 15.99 4.37 10.16
CA PRO A 54 15.68 3.29 9.22
C PRO A 54 14.32 3.43 8.49
N SER A 55 13.38 4.20 9.06
CA SER A 55 12.07 4.46 8.43
C SER A 55 12.15 5.26 7.12
N ILE A 56 13.30 5.89 6.84
CA ILE A 56 13.56 6.68 5.63
C ILE A 56 14.13 5.80 4.51
N PHE A 57 14.65 4.62 4.82
CA PHE A 57 15.24 3.70 3.85
C PHE A 57 14.36 3.40 2.61
N PRO A 58 13.03 3.23 2.72
CA PRO A 58 12.17 3.05 1.55
C PRO A 58 12.21 4.23 0.56
N LEU A 59 12.43 5.46 1.04
CA LEU A 59 12.55 6.65 0.19
C LEU A 59 13.86 6.64 -0.61
N VAL A 60 14.93 6.04 -0.05
CA VAL A 60 16.22 5.85 -0.73
C VAL A 60 16.06 4.83 -1.87
N GLN A 61 15.40 3.70 -1.59
CA GLN A 61 15.16 2.64 -2.59
C GLN A 61 14.21 3.09 -3.72
N GLY A 62 13.22 3.94 -3.39
CA GLY A 62 12.20 4.43 -4.33
C GLY A 62 12.67 5.45 -5.37
N ASN A 63 13.99 5.68 -5.51
CA ASN A 63 14.56 6.68 -6.43
C ASN A 63 13.96 8.08 -6.25
N CYS A 64 13.93 8.57 -5.00
CA CYS A 64 13.35 9.88 -4.70
C CYS A 64 14.00 11.01 -5.52
N THR A 65 13.17 11.91 -6.08
CA THR A 65 13.61 13.10 -6.83
C THR A 65 13.02 14.38 -6.22
N GLY A 66 13.56 15.54 -6.59
CA GLY A 66 13.04 16.86 -6.16
C GLY A 66 11.53 17.04 -6.43
N LYS A 67 10.98 16.39 -7.46
CA LYS A 67 9.55 16.45 -7.78
C LYS A 67 8.66 15.79 -6.73
N ASN A 68 9.19 14.80 -6.00
CA ASN A 68 8.45 14.04 -5.00
C ASN A 68 8.13 14.86 -3.74
N PHE A 69 8.86 15.96 -3.50
CA PHE A 69 8.63 16.82 -2.33
C PHE A 69 7.48 17.80 -2.53
N ARG A 70 7.11 18.16 -3.78
CA ARG A 70 6.01 19.12 -4.01
C ARG A 70 4.66 18.61 -3.47
N PRO A 71 4.28 17.34 -3.68
CA PRO A 71 3.08 16.79 -3.06
C PRO A 71 3.16 16.73 -1.52
N THR A 72 4.33 16.43 -0.95
CA THR A 72 4.54 16.44 0.51
C THR A 72 4.36 17.83 1.10
N ILE A 73 4.92 18.87 0.48
CA ILE A 73 4.75 20.26 0.90
C ILE A 73 3.27 20.66 0.82
N ALA A 74 2.59 20.30 -0.27
CA ALA A 74 1.15 20.54 -0.43
C ALA A 74 0.34 19.93 0.71
N LEU A 75 0.66 18.69 1.09
CA LEU A 75 0.01 17.97 2.17
C LEU A 75 0.27 18.62 3.54
N ILE A 76 1.52 18.98 3.85
CA ILE A 76 1.88 19.62 5.11
C ILE A 76 1.13 20.94 5.28
N GLU A 77 1.10 21.77 4.25
CA GLU A 77 0.35 23.03 4.24
C GLU A 77 -1.15 22.80 4.45
N ARG A 78 -1.72 21.79 3.77
CA ARG A 78 -3.14 21.44 3.92
C ARG A 78 -3.46 20.99 5.34
N LEU A 79 -2.61 20.16 5.94
CA LEU A 79 -2.76 19.70 7.33
C LEU A 79 -2.56 20.85 8.35
N SER A 80 -1.75 21.84 8.00
CA SER A 80 -1.55 23.06 8.80
C SER A 80 -2.72 24.05 8.68
N GLY A 81 -3.76 23.72 7.92
CA GLY A 81 -4.97 24.54 7.76
C GLY A 81 -4.87 25.57 6.63
N THR A 82 -3.83 25.54 5.81
CA THR A 82 -3.67 26.47 4.68
C THR A 82 -4.76 26.21 3.63
N SER A 83 -5.36 27.28 3.11
CA SER A 83 -6.41 27.19 2.09
C SER A 83 -5.86 26.64 0.76
N LEU A 84 -6.69 25.92 0.01
CA LEU A 84 -6.29 25.31 -1.27
C LEU A 84 -5.80 26.37 -2.28
N LEU A 85 -6.39 27.56 -2.28
CA LEU A 85 -5.99 28.69 -3.13
C LEU A 85 -4.59 29.22 -2.77
N SER A 86 -4.25 29.27 -1.49
CA SER A 86 -2.92 29.67 -1.03
C SER A 86 -1.87 28.61 -1.41
N ILE A 87 -2.20 27.32 -1.28
CA ILE A 87 -1.32 26.21 -1.70
C ILE A 87 -1.14 26.23 -3.22
N GLN A 88 -2.20 26.51 -3.98
CA GLN A 88 -2.13 26.65 -5.44
C GLN A 88 -1.16 27.76 -5.87
N LYS A 89 -1.22 28.92 -5.20
CA LYS A 89 -0.29 30.02 -5.42
C LYS A 89 1.14 29.65 -5.05
N LEU A 90 1.33 28.99 -3.90
CA LEU A 90 2.63 28.52 -3.42
C LEU A 90 3.31 27.57 -4.41
N LEU A 91 2.54 26.63 -4.96
CA LEU A 91 3.04 25.63 -5.91
C LEU A 91 3.06 26.14 -7.36
N ASN A 92 2.56 27.35 -7.61
CA ASN A 92 2.40 27.94 -8.93
C ASN A 92 1.63 27.04 -9.91
N HIS A 93 0.50 26.48 -9.46
CA HIS A 93 -0.36 25.65 -10.30
C HIS A 93 -1.39 26.51 -11.04
N ALA A 94 -1.53 26.28 -12.35
CA ALA A 94 -2.52 26.97 -13.18
C ALA A 94 -3.97 26.62 -12.78
N HIS A 95 -4.20 25.39 -12.34
CA HIS A 95 -5.54 24.88 -11.98
C HIS A 95 -5.57 24.34 -10.55
N SER A 96 -6.71 24.55 -9.88
CA SER A 96 -6.96 24.06 -8.52
C SER A 96 -6.95 22.53 -8.45
N THR A 97 -7.43 21.86 -9.50
CA THR A 97 -7.48 20.39 -9.62
C THR A 97 -6.11 19.73 -9.47
N THR A 98 -5.04 20.33 -10.00
CA THR A 98 -3.67 19.82 -9.83
C THR A 98 -3.22 19.88 -8.37
N THR A 99 -3.64 20.93 -7.66
CA THR A 99 -3.35 21.12 -6.23
C THR A 99 -4.14 20.13 -5.38
N GLU A 100 -5.40 19.92 -5.72
CA GLU A 100 -6.30 18.97 -5.07
C GLU A 100 -5.77 17.53 -5.19
N ILE A 101 -5.28 17.13 -6.37
CA ILE A 101 -4.61 15.82 -6.54
C ILE A 101 -3.41 15.68 -5.60
N TYR A 102 -2.62 16.74 -5.41
CA TYR A 102 -1.43 16.68 -4.54
C TYR A 102 -1.81 16.62 -3.06
N THR A 103 -2.91 17.24 -2.66
CA THR A 103 -3.38 17.22 -1.27
C THR A 103 -4.18 15.95 -0.95
N GLU A 104 -5.13 15.56 -1.80
CA GLU A 104 -6.05 14.46 -1.54
C GLU A 104 -5.43 13.10 -1.82
N ARG A 105 -4.72 12.93 -2.95
CA ARG A 105 -4.14 11.63 -3.30
C ARG A 105 -3.08 11.20 -2.32
N VAL A 106 -2.24 12.12 -1.85
CA VAL A 106 -1.19 11.81 -0.87
C VAL A 106 -1.78 11.58 0.52
N HIS A 107 -2.80 12.36 0.92
CA HIS A 107 -3.51 12.15 2.17
C HIS A 107 -4.21 10.78 2.21
N THR A 108 -5.01 10.48 1.18
CA THR A 108 -5.73 9.21 1.06
C THR A 108 -4.78 8.02 0.95
N ASN A 109 -3.70 8.13 0.16
CA ASN A 109 -2.68 7.07 0.09
C ASN A 109 -1.97 6.87 1.43
N SER A 110 -1.68 7.94 2.17
CA SER A 110 -1.03 7.85 3.48
C SER A 110 -1.96 7.21 4.53
N ILE A 111 -3.25 7.57 4.52
CA ILE A 111 -4.26 6.94 5.38
C ILE A 111 -4.42 5.47 5.03
N LEU A 112 -4.55 5.14 3.74
CA LEU A 112 -4.72 3.76 3.29
C LEU A 112 -3.50 2.90 3.64
N LEU A 113 -2.29 3.43 3.46
CA LEU A 113 -1.05 2.76 3.82
C LEU A 113 -0.95 2.54 5.34
N ASN A 114 -1.32 3.54 6.15
CA ASN A 114 -1.32 3.40 7.61
C ASN A 114 -2.34 2.36 8.07
N LYS A 115 -3.57 2.41 7.55
CA LYS A 115 -4.61 1.39 7.83
C LYS A 115 -4.14 -0.01 7.44
N SER A 116 -3.46 -0.15 6.31
CA SER A 116 -2.89 -1.42 5.85
C SER A 116 -1.79 -1.92 6.80
N LYS A 117 -0.87 -1.05 7.23
CA LYS A 117 0.16 -1.39 8.22
C LYS A 117 -0.43 -1.79 9.57
N ASP A 118 -1.44 -1.07 10.04
CA ASP A 118 -2.12 -1.38 11.31
C ASP A 118 -2.83 -2.74 11.22
N PHE A 119 -3.45 -3.05 10.07
CA PHE A 119 -4.07 -4.35 9.84
C PHE A 119 -3.03 -5.48 9.74
N GLN A 120 -1.91 -5.27 9.04
CA GLN A 120 -0.81 -6.22 8.99
C GLN A 120 -0.22 -6.48 10.39
N ARG A 121 -0.06 -5.42 11.18
CA ARG A 121 0.37 -5.51 12.58
C ARG A 121 -0.61 -6.32 13.41
N PHE A 122 -1.91 -6.06 13.27
CA PHE A 122 -2.96 -6.85 13.92
C PHE A 122 -2.92 -8.34 13.53
N LEU A 123 -2.69 -8.66 12.25
CA LEU A 123 -2.54 -10.06 11.81
C LEU A 123 -1.32 -10.73 12.43
N VAL A 124 -0.18 -10.03 12.47
CA VAL A 124 1.06 -10.53 13.09
C VAL A 124 0.89 -10.71 14.59
N ASP A 125 0.31 -9.72 15.27
CA ASP A 125 0.05 -9.79 16.71
C ASP A 125 -0.91 -10.93 17.05
N ASN A 126 -1.95 -11.17 16.25
CA ASN A 126 -2.84 -12.33 16.44
C ASN A 126 -2.16 -13.67 16.12
N ALA A 127 -1.30 -13.73 15.10
CA ALA A 127 -0.56 -14.94 14.77
C ALA A 127 0.46 -15.29 15.86
N LEU A 128 1.10 -14.29 16.48
CA LEU A 128 2.09 -14.46 17.54
C LEU A 128 1.43 -14.68 18.92
N ASN A 129 0.27 -14.09 19.18
CA ASN A 129 -0.48 -14.23 20.43
C ASN A 129 -1.54 -15.36 20.40
N GLY A 130 -1.59 -16.10 19.29
CA GLY A 130 -2.65 -17.06 18.95
C GLY A 130 -2.83 -18.27 19.87
N ASP A 131 -2.03 -18.44 20.94
CA ASP A 131 -2.14 -19.63 21.80
C ASP A 131 -2.08 -19.40 23.33
N ARG A 132 -1.93 -18.17 23.84
CA ARG A 132 -1.71 -17.98 25.29
C ARG A 132 -2.82 -17.31 26.10
N GLU A 133 -3.71 -16.50 25.52
CA GLU A 133 -4.68 -15.74 26.35
C GLU A 133 -6.16 -15.96 26.05
N HIS A 134 -6.53 -16.52 24.89
CA HIS A 134 -7.94 -16.61 24.51
C HIS A 134 -8.71 -17.83 25.03
N LYS A 135 -8.08 -18.78 25.72
CA LYS A 135 -8.80 -19.91 26.34
C LYS A 135 -9.49 -19.59 27.68
N ASN A 136 -9.16 -18.46 28.33
CA ASN A 136 -9.60 -18.24 29.72
C ASN A 136 -10.60 -17.09 29.94
N LYS A 137 -11.04 -16.34 28.90
CA LYS A 137 -11.94 -15.18 29.11
C LYS A 137 -13.06 -14.97 28.09
N THR A 138 -13.39 -15.93 27.24
CA THR A 138 -14.63 -15.88 26.45
C THR A 138 -15.80 -16.47 27.24
N LYS A 139 -16.22 -15.76 28.29
CA LYS A 139 -17.65 -15.74 28.59
C LYS A 139 -18.30 -14.97 27.44
N ASN A 140 -19.17 -15.65 26.71
CA ASN A 140 -20.01 -15.13 25.63
C ASN A 140 -20.44 -13.68 25.91
N LYS A 141 -19.73 -12.71 25.34
CA LYS A 141 -20.34 -11.44 24.99
C LYS A 141 -20.87 -11.66 23.58
N GLU A 142 -22.18 -11.80 23.48
CA GLU A 142 -22.89 -11.68 22.22
C GLU A 142 -22.35 -10.43 21.51
N PHE A 143 -21.72 -10.66 20.36
CA PHE A 143 -21.35 -9.59 19.45
C PHE A 143 -22.65 -9.10 18.83
N ASP A 144 -23.23 -8.08 19.46
CA ASP A 144 -24.43 -7.39 19.00
C ASP A 144 -24.09 -6.35 17.90
N GLU A 145 -23.21 -6.73 16.98
CA GLU A 145 -22.97 -5.96 15.75
C GLU A 145 -23.71 -6.64 14.60
N PRO A 146 -24.53 -5.91 13.84
CA PRO A 146 -25.31 -6.49 12.75
C PRO A 146 -24.36 -7.08 11.71
N ALA A 147 -24.57 -8.37 11.39
CA ALA A 147 -23.84 -9.13 10.38
C ALA A 147 -23.78 -8.44 9.00
N ASP A 148 -24.62 -7.43 8.78
CA ASP A 148 -24.71 -6.64 7.56
C ASP A 148 -23.50 -5.73 7.30
N GLN A 149 -22.73 -5.32 8.31
CA GLN A 149 -21.54 -4.49 8.07
C GLN A 149 -20.41 -5.25 7.36
N TRP A 150 -20.40 -6.58 7.45
CA TRP A 150 -19.44 -7.44 6.76
C TRP A 150 -19.78 -7.68 5.28
N LEU A 151 -21.02 -7.43 4.85
CA LEU A 151 -21.40 -7.57 3.44
C LEU A 151 -20.92 -6.39 2.57
N ASN A 152 -20.66 -5.22 3.14
CA ASN A 152 -20.38 -3.97 2.41
C ASN A 152 -18.90 -3.54 2.37
N CYS A 153 -17.94 -4.41 2.71
CA CYS A 153 -16.52 -4.03 2.65
C CYS A 153 -15.96 -4.03 1.21
N GLU A 154 -15.33 -2.92 0.79
CA GLU A 154 -14.66 -2.80 -0.53
C GLU A 154 -13.57 -3.86 -0.75
N ALA A 155 -12.98 -4.38 0.33
CA ALA A 155 -11.96 -5.44 0.28
C ALA A 155 -12.48 -6.73 -0.39
N LYS A 156 -13.79 -7.05 -0.28
CA LYS A 156 -14.39 -8.21 -0.95
C LYS A 156 -14.38 -8.08 -2.49
N ARG A 157 -14.58 -6.88 -3.05
CA ARG A 157 -14.55 -6.67 -4.52
C ARG A 157 -13.21 -7.03 -5.16
N ILE A 158 -12.11 -6.92 -4.39
CA ILE A 158 -10.77 -7.26 -4.86
C ILE A 158 -10.61 -8.79 -4.90
N TRP A 159 -11.12 -9.51 -3.89
CA TRP A 159 -11.02 -10.96 -3.81
C TRP A 159 -11.89 -11.67 -4.85
N PHE A 160 -13.04 -11.09 -5.22
CA PHE A 160 -13.93 -11.63 -6.26
C PHE A 160 -13.38 -11.53 -7.69
N LYS A 161 -12.15 -11.03 -7.88
CA LYS A 161 -11.43 -11.05 -9.17
C LYS A 161 -10.15 -11.89 -9.14
N ASP A 162 -9.75 -12.40 -7.98
CA ASP A 162 -8.56 -13.23 -7.83
C ASP A 162 -8.92 -14.68 -8.12
N HIS A 163 -8.48 -15.19 -9.26
CA HIS A 163 -8.81 -16.54 -9.71
C HIS A 163 -8.23 -17.63 -8.80
N GLU A 164 -7.12 -17.39 -8.11
CA GLU A 164 -6.51 -18.36 -7.19
C GLU A 164 -7.35 -18.51 -5.92
N VAL A 165 -7.81 -17.40 -5.37
CA VAL A 165 -8.66 -17.38 -4.17
C VAL A 165 -10.02 -18.00 -4.46
N ILE A 166 -10.63 -17.67 -5.61
CA ILE A 166 -11.89 -18.27 -6.04
C ILE A 166 -11.71 -19.78 -6.25
N ALA A 167 -10.59 -20.21 -6.84
CA ALA A 167 -10.29 -21.61 -7.05
C ALA A 167 -10.15 -22.38 -5.73
N GLU A 168 -9.54 -21.77 -4.71
CA GLU A 168 -9.42 -22.36 -3.38
C GLU A 168 -10.80 -22.58 -2.72
N TRP A 169 -11.71 -21.61 -2.83
CA TRP A 169 -13.08 -21.76 -2.33
C TRP A 169 -13.84 -22.89 -3.03
N ILE A 170 -13.70 -22.99 -4.35
CA ILE A 170 -14.32 -24.07 -5.14
C ILE A 170 -13.74 -25.43 -4.72
N ALA A 171 -12.42 -25.53 -4.54
CA ALA A 171 -11.77 -26.76 -4.09
C ALA A 171 -12.29 -27.18 -2.70
N TRP A 172 -12.41 -26.24 -1.75
CA TRP A 172 -12.93 -26.53 -0.41
C TRP A 172 -14.40 -26.94 -0.44
N GLU A 173 -15.24 -26.28 -1.24
CA GLU A 173 -16.64 -26.65 -1.42
C GLU A 173 -16.76 -28.10 -1.90
N GLN A 174 -16.02 -28.45 -2.96
CA GLN A 174 -16.04 -29.80 -3.55
C GLN A 174 -15.56 -30.85 -2.55
N ALA A 175 -14.43 -30.61 -1.88
CA ALA A 175 -13.88 -31.56 -0.92
C ALA A 175 -14.83 -31.82 0.26
N ILE A 176 -15.50 -30.79 0.77
CA ILE A 176 -16.46 -30.93 1.88
C ILE A 176 -17.72 -31.67 1.43
N LEU A 177 -18.21 -31.41 0.21
CA LEU A 177 -19.37 -32.12 -0.35
C LEU A 177 -19.07 -33.60 -0.61
N GLU A 178 -17.88 -33.91 -1.15
CA GLU A 178 -17.47 -35.30 -1.40
C GLU A 178 -17.30 -36.11 -0.12
N ALA A 179 -16.85 -35.47 0.97
CA ALA A 179 -16.66 -36.10 2.27
C ALA A 179 -17.85 -35.95 3.23
N GLU A 180 -18.99 -35.41 2.77
CA GLU A 180 -20.12 -35.05 3.65
C GLU A 180 -20.62 -36.22 4.50
N ASP A 181 -20.78 -37.40 3.89
CA ASP A 181 -21.28 -38.60 4.58
C ASP A 181 -20.29 -39.10 5.63
N GLU A 182 -18.99 -39.11 5.32
CA GLU A 182 -17.92 -39.49 6.26
C GLU A 182 -17.82 -38.49 7.42
N LEU A 183 -17.87 -37.19 7.12
CA LEU A 183 -17.77 -36.14 8.14
C LEU A 183 -18.96 -36.15 9.11
N LYS A 184 -20.16 -36.43 8.62
CA LYS A 184 -21.36 -36.61 9.46
C LYS A 184 -21.27 -37.87 10.30
N PHE A 185 -20.75 -38.96 9.73
CA PHE A 185 -20.60 -40.24 10.43
C PHE A 185 -19.57 -40.16 11.56
N ASP A 186 -18.40 -39.55 11.30
CA ASP A 186 -17.32 -39.45 12.26
C ASP A 186 -17.66 -38.55 13.44
N ASN A 187 -18.23 -37.37 13.17
CA ASN A 187 -18.58 -36.41 14.22
C ASN A 187 -19.68 -35.44 13.77
N LEU A 188 -20.93 -35.82 14.03
CA LEU A 188 -22.11 -35.01 13.72
C LEU A 188 -22.05 -33.60 14.33
N LEU A 189 -21.57 -33.45 15.56
CA LEU A 189 -21.43 -32.14 16.22
C LEU A 189 -20.42 -31.25 15.51
N ARG A 190 -19.29 -31.81 15.04
CA ARG A 190 -18.29 -31.06 14.25
C ARG A 190 -18.82 -30.75 12.86
N TRP A 191 -19.60 -31.65 12.26
CA TRP A 191 -20.30 -31.36 11.01
C TRP A 191 -21.19 -30.12 11.15
N GLU A 192 -22.13 -30.14 12.09
CA GLU A 192 -23.13 -29.07 12.27
C GLU A 192 -22.51 -27.72 12.66
N ASN A 193 -21.48 -27.72 13.50
CA ASN A 193 -20.92 -26.48 14.05
C ASN A 193 -19.70 -25.94 13.31
N TYR A 194 -19.02 -26.74 12.49
CA TYR A 194 -17.78 -26.34 11.82
C TYR A 194 -17.83 -26.51 10.31
N TRP A 195 -18.14 -27.72 9.81
CA TRP A 195 -18.07 -28.00 8.37
C TRP A 195 -19.27 -27.43 7.61
N LEU A 196 -20.49 -27.59 8.11
CA LEU A 196 -21.71 -27.07 7.49
C LEU A 196 -21.70 -25.53 7.37
N PRO A 197 -21.34 -24.75 8.41
CA PRO A 197 -21.24 -23.30 8.27
C PRO A 197 -20.17 -22.86 7.26
N ARG A 198 -19.04 -23.60 7.17
CA ARG A 198 -17.99 -23.33 6.19
C ARG A 198 -18.43 -23.65 4.77
N LEU A 199 -19.14 -24.75 4.55
CA LEU A 199 -19.69 -25.12 3.26
C LEU A 199 -20.63 -24.03 2.74
N VAL A 200 -21.59 -23.60 3.57
CA VAL A 200 -22.54 -22.52 3.25
C VAL A 200 -21.80 -21.22 2.96
N LYS A 201 -20.73 -20.92 3.70
CA LYS A 201 -19.89 -19.75 3.46
C LYS A 201 -19.22 -19.80 2.10
N PHE A 202 -18.59 -20.91 1.71
CA PHE A 202 -17.96 -21.03 0.39
C PHE A 202 -18.99 -20.93 -0.74
N GLN A 203 -20.12 -21.61 -0.62
CA GLN A 203 -21.24 -21.52 -1.57
C GLN A 203 -21.73 -20.08 -1.75
N SER A 204 -21.91 -19.34 -0.65
CA SER A 204 -22.33 -17.95 -0.69
C SER A 204 -21.31 -17.04 -1.37
N LEU A 205 -20.01 -17.27 -1.12
CA LEU A 205 -18.93 -16.50 -1.74
C LEU A 205 -18.83 -16.78 -3.24
N ILE A 206 -18.92 -18.05 -3.65
CA ILE A 206 -18.89 -18.47 -5.05
C ILE A 206 -20.12 -17.91 -5.80
N ALA A 207 -21.29 -17.86 -5.16
CA ALA A 207 -22.49 -17.27 -5.76
C ALA A 207 -22.36 -15.76 -6.05
N MET A 208 -21.45 -15.05 -5.36
CA MET A 208 -21.19 -13.63 -5.59
C MET A 208 -20.13 -13.36 -6.67
N VAL A 209 -19.45 -14.40 -7.17
CA VAL A 209 -18.43 -14.29 -8.23
C VAL A 209 -19.09 -14.22 -9.60
N LEU A 210 -18.53 -13.42 -10.52
CA LEU A 210 -18.99 -13.37 -11.91
C LEU A 210 -18.69 -14.69 -12.64
N GLU A 211 -19.62 -15.14 -13.50
CA GLU A 211 -19.47 -16.38 -14.28
C GLU A 211 -18.18 -16.45 -15.11
N VAL A 212 -17.65 -15.31 -15.56
CA VAL A 212 -16.40 -15.24 -16.32
C VAL A 212 -15.20 -15.65 -15.46
N ASP A 213 -15.13 -15.14 -14.23
CA ASP A 213 -14.03 -15.42 -13.30
C ASP A 213 -14.16 -16.84 -12.71
N LYS A 214 -15.39 -17.30 -12.51
CA LYS A 214 -15.69 -18.67 -12.05
C LYS A 214 -15.18 -19.74 -13.01
N LYS A 215 -15.31 -19.53 -14.33
CA LYS A 215 -14.81 -20.49 -15.34
C LYS A 215 -13.30 -20.71 -15.26
N HIS A 216 -12.54 -19.62 -15.13
CA HIS A 216 -11.09 -19.69 -15.01
C HIS A 216 -10.65 -20.35 -13.69
N ALA A 217 -11.34 -19.99 -12.59
CA ALA A 217 -11.08 -20.57 -11.28
C ALA A 217 -11.41 -22.08 -11.19
N LEU A 218 -12.43 -22.56 -11.91
CA LEU A 218 -12.79 -23.99 -11.97
C LEU A 218 -11.67 -24.86 -12.55
N GLU A 219 -10.89 -24.35 -13.49
CA GLU A 219 -9.75 -25.09 -14.06
C GLU A 219 -8.57 -25.15 -13.07
N LEU A 220 -8.33 -24.06 -12.34
CA LEU A 220 -7.30 -23.98 -11.30
C LEU A 220 -7.65 -24.84 -10.07
N ALA A 221 -8.92 -24.89 -9.67
CA ALA A 221 -9.38 -25.61 -8.49
C ALA A 221 -8.99 -27.10 -8.52
N LYS A 222 -8.99 -27.72 -9.71
CA LYS A 222 -8.61 -29.13 -9.90
C LYS A 222 -7.17 -29.45 -9.52
N GLN A 223 -6.30 -28.44 -9.50
CA GLN A 223 -4.86 -28.59 -9.22
C GLN A 223 -4.50 -28.28 -7.77
N ILE A 224 -5.46 -27.77 -6.99
CA ILE A 224 -5.25 -27.39 -5.58
C ILE A 224 -5.25 -28.65 -4.71
N LYS A 225 -4.16 -28.83 -3.95
CA LYS A 225 -4.06 -29.89 -2.96
C LYS A 225 -4.47 -29.36 -1.60
N LEU A 226 -5.61 -29.82 -1.10
CA LEU A 226 -6.12 -29.42 0.20
C LEU A 226 -5.57 -30.31 1.33
N PRO A 227 -5.49 -29.77 2.57
CA PRO A 227 -5.26 -30.56 3.76
C PRO A 227 -6.38 -31.62 3.97
N PRO A 228 -6.09 -32.73 4.67
CA PRO A 228 -7.11 -33.73 5.00
C PRO A 228 -8.21 -33.13 5.89
N LEU A 229 -9.45 -33.60 5.71
CA LEU A 229 -10.66 -33.10 6.39
C LEU A 229 -10.88 -33.70 7.80
N SER A 230 -9.97 -34.56 8.25
CA SER A 230 -10.01 -35.28 9.54
C SER A 230 -10.07 -34.38 10.78
#